data_AF-A0A956X164-F1
#
_entry.id   AF-A0A956X164-F1
#
_cell.length_a   1.000
_cell.length_b   1.000
_cell.length_c   1.000
_cell.angle_alpha   90.00
_cell.angle_beta   90.00
_cell.angle_gamma   90.00
#
_symmetry.space_group_name_H-M   'P 1'
#
loop_
_entity.id
_entity.type
_entity.pdbx_description
1 polymer ?
#
loop_
_entity_poly.entity_id
_entity_poly.type
_entity_poly.pdbx_seq_one_letter_code
_entity_poly.pdbx_strand_id
1 'polypeptide(L)'
;DLSAGRVPPAWTPLETNTTNEVLFLAPLDPVSARGRAKVLFGFNYIWEVYKPVHKRQFGYYVLPILWGERLVGRFDSKLDRTSNTFVILGLWLEDEALGEDEAFVEALARGFTRFVAFLGADTLDAKAIDQPLLRGRIESSREAD
;
A
#
# COMPACT_ATOMS: atom_id res chain seq x y z
N ASP A 1 -26.88 7.09 -14.76
CA ASP A 1 -26.46 7.73 -13.49
C ASP A 1 -24.97 7.68 -13.26
N LEU A 2 -24.33 6.51 -13.27
CA LEU A 2 -22.87 6.40 -13.09
C LEU A 2 -22.05 7.16 -14.15
N SER A 3 -22.45 7.06 -15.42
CA SER A 3 -21.84 7.82 -16.52
C SER A 3 -22.00 9.35 -16.41
N ALA A 4 -22.83 9.81 -15.48
CA ALA A 4 -23.02 11.22 -15.15
C ALA A 4 -22.40 11.58 -13.78
N GLY A 5 -21.52 10.72 -13.24
CA GLY A 5 -20.84 10.94 -11.96
C GLY A 5 -21.70 10.75 -10.72
N ARG A 6 -22.94 10.25 -10.86
CA ARG A 6 -23.85 10.03 -9.74
C ARG A 6 -23.80 8.57 -9.30
N VAL A 7 -23.37 8.35 -8.06
CA VAL A 7 -23.45 7.05 -7.40
C VAL A 7 -24.88 6.83 -6.91
N PRO A 8 -25.54 5.71 -7.26
CA PRO A 8 -26.87 5.40 -6.74
C PRO A 8 -26.87 5.39 -5.20
N PRO A 9 -27.89 5.96 -4.52
CA PRO A 9 -27.96 5.95 -3.05
C PRO A 9 -27.91 4.54 -2.43
N ALA A 10 -28.43 3.54 -3.15
CA ALA A 10 -28.35 2.13 -2.75
C ALA A 10 -26.91 1.58 -2.72
N TRP A 11 -25.94 2.27 -3.33
CA TRP A 11 -24.53 1.89 -3.38
C TRP A 11 -23.75 2.66 -2.30
N THR A 12 -24.27 2.59 -1.07
CA THR A 12 -23.57 3.09 0.11
C THR A 12 -22.55 2.04 0.54
N PRO A 13 -21.26 2.37 0.74
CA PRO A 13 -20.28 1.44 1.27
C PRO A 13 -20.75 0.88 2.61
N LEU A 14 -20.71 -0.44 2.76
CA LEU A 14 -21.04 -1.10 4.03
C LEU A 14 -19.91 -0.98 5.06
N GLU A 15 -18.70 -0.71 4.58
CA GLU A 15 -17.46 -0.65 5.34
C GLU A 15 -16.57 0.50 4.82
N THR A 16 -15.37 0.59 5.39
CA THR A 16 -14.30 1.48 4.99
C THR A 16 -14.03 1.39 3.48
N ASN A 17 -13.90 2.53 2.80
CA ASN A 17 -13.55 2.57 1.39
C ASN A 17 -12.07 2.96 1.19
N THR A 18 -11.64 3.01 -0.06
CA THR A 18 -10.24 3.24 -0.44
C THR A 18 -9.71 4.64 -0.13
N THR A 19 -10.53 5.63 0.26
CA THR A 19 -10.04 6.92 0.76
C THR A 19 -9.83 6.91 2.27
N ASN A 20 -10.58 6.08 2.99
CA ASN A 20 -10.47 5.93 4.44
C ASN A 20 -9.38 4.93 4.85
N GLU A 21 -9.08 3.94 4.01
CA GLU A 21 -8.07 2.92 4.24
C GLU A 21 -7.49 2.46 2.90
N VAL A 22 -6.16 2.42 2.78
CA VAL A 22 -5.54 1.96 1.54
C VAL A 22 -5.68 0.44 1.36
N LEU A 23 -5.66 0.01 0.11
CA LEU A 23 -5.57 -1.39 -0.25
C LEU A 23 -4.21 -1.71 -0.85
N PHE A 24 -3.61 -2.82 -0.44
CA PHE A 24 -2.39 -3.34 -1.02
C PHE A 24 -2.75 -4.42 -2.04
N LEU A 25 -2.37 -4.21 -3.29
CA LEU A 25 -2.65 -5.16 -4.37
C LEU A 25 -1.55 -6.20 -4.45
N ALA A 26 -1.92 -7.47 -4.65
CA ALA A 26 -0.95 -8.52 -4.89
C ALA A 26 -0.31 -8.34 -6.28
N PRO A 27 0.95 -8.77 -6.48
CA PRO A 27 1.65 -8.59 -7.76
C PRO A 27 0.94 -9.27 -8.94
N LEU A 28 0.20 -10.34 -8.65
CA LEU A 28 -0.51 -11.16 -9.63
C LEU A 28 -2.03 -10.88 -9.68
N ASP A 29 -2.51 -9.85 -8.97
CA ASP A 29 -3.89 -9.43 -9.12
C ASP A 29 -4.19 -9.05 -10.59
N PRO A 30 -5.41 -9.30 -11.10
CA PRO A 30 -5.75 -9.06 -12.50
C PRO A 30 -5.49 -7.64 -12.99
N VAL A 31 -5.50 -6.66 -12.10
CA VAL A 31 -5.19 -5.24 -12.35
C VAL A 31 -3.69 -5.01 -12.53
N SER A 32 -2.84 -5.72 -11.78
CA SER A 32 -1.38 -5.59 -11.79
C SER A 32 -0.72 -6.42 -12.90
N ALA A 33 -1.39 -7.50 -13.33
CA ALA A 33 -0.83 -8.45 -14.29
C ALA A 33 -0.72 -7.87 -15.72
N ARG A 34 0.34 -8.32 -16.43
CA ARG A 34 0.52 -8.12 -17.89
C ARG A 34 0.42 -6.66 -18.34
N GLY A 35 0.94 -5.72 -17.55
CA GLY A 35 1.03 -4.30 -17.90
C GLY A 35 -0.29 -3.51 -17.80
N ARG A 36 -1.37 -4.13 -17.31
CA ARG A 36 -2.68 -3.46 -17.19
C ARG A 36 -2.66 -2.28 -16.22
N ALA A 37 -1.83 -2.33 -15.18
CA ALA A 37 -1.66 -1.22 -14.25
C ALA A 37 -1.25 0.08 -14.97
N LYS A 38 -0.45 -0.03 -16.05
CA LYS A 38 -0.05 1.13 -16.84
C LYS A 38 -1.24 1.72 -17.62
N VAL A 39 -2.07 0.86 -18.20
CA VAL A 39 -3.23 1.27 -19.01
C VAL A 39 -4.33 1.86 -18.13
N LEU A 40 -4.61 1.25 -16.98
CA LEU A 40 -5.71 1.64 -16.10
C LEU A 40 -5.35 2.80 -15.17
N PHE A 41 -4.12 2.84 -14.65
CA PHE A 41 -3.72 3.79 -13.59
C PHE A 41 -2.55 4.70 -13.99
N GLY A 42 -1.99 4.55 -15.20
CA GLY A 42 -0.75 5.25 -15.57
C GLY A 42 0.49 4.74 -14.82
N PHE A 43 0.35 3.67 -14.04
CA PHE A 43 1.34 3.18 -13.09
C PHE A 43 2.30 2.16 -13.72
N ASN A 44 3.59 2.50 -13.78
CA ASN A 44 4.60 1.60 -14.34
C ASN A 44 4.97 0.52 -13.33
N TYR A 45 4.37 -0.67 -13.48
CA TYR A 45 4.59 -1.80 -12.57
C TYR A 45 5.12 -3.02 -13.30
N ILE A 46 6.25 -3.52 -12.81
CA ILE A 46 6.86 -4.76 -13.26
C ILE A 46 7.12 -5.60 -12.02
N TRP A 47 6.69 -6.86 -12.03
CA TRP A 47 6.99 -7.78 -10.94
C TRP A 47 8.43 -8.29 -11.09
N GLU A 48 9.32 -7.82 -10.22
CA GLU A 48 10.77 -8.00 -10.35
C GLU A 48 11.32 -9.24 -9.66
N VAL A 49 10.45 -10.13 -9.17
CA VAL A 49 10.81 -11.34 -8.42
C VAL A 49 11.85 -12.20 -9.16
N TYR A 50 11.77 -12.26 -10.48
CA TYR A 50 12.66 -13.04 -11.35
C TYR A 50 13.92 -12.29 -11.80
N LYS A 51 14.02 -10.98 -11.54
CA LYS A 51 15.24 -10.23 -11.83
C LYS A 51 16.31 -10.61 -10.80
N PRO A 52 17.59 -10.72 -11.20
CA PRO A 52 18.70 -10.77 -10.25
C PRO A 52 18.64 -9.61 -9.27
N VAL A 53 19.02 -9.83 -8.01
CA VAL A 53 18.86 -8.86 -6.92
C VAL A 53 19.39 -7.46 -7.29
N HIS A 54 20.61 -7.40 -7.86
CA HIS A 54 21.25 -6.14 -8.26
C HIS A 54 20.61 -5.42 -9.46
N LYS A 55 19.62 -6.03 -10.13
CA LYS A 55 18.86 -5.44 -11.24
C LYS A 55 17.44 -5.03 -10.85
N ARG A 56 17.04 -5.26 -9.60
CA ARG A 56 15.74 -4.85 -9.09
C ARG A 56 15.78 -3.35 -8.82
N GLN A 57 14.72 -2.66 -9.22
CA GLN A 57 14.52 -1.26 -8.94
C GLN A 57 13.85 -1.07 -7.57
N PHE A 58 12.86 -1.91 -7.24
CA PHE A 58 12.04 -1.72 -6.06
C PHE A 58 12.14 -2.88 -5.07
N GLY A 59 12.26 -4.13 -5.52
CA GLY A 59 12.35 -5.23 -4.55
C GLY A 59 11.91 -6.58 -5.06
N TYR A 60 11.73 -7.52 -4.14
CA TYR A 60 11.37 -8.90 -4.47
C TYR A 60 9.87 -9.09 -4.66
N TYR A 61 9.06 -8.61 -3.69
CA TYR A 61 7.62 -8.83 -3.64
C TYR A 61 6.89 -7.50 -3.41
N VAL A 62 7.07 -6.59 -4.37
CA VAL A 62 6.58 -5.21 -4.29
C VAL A 62 5.07 -5.15 -4.47
N LEU A 63 4.35 -4.56 -3.52
CA LEU A 63 2.89 -4.41 -3.53
C LEU A 63 2.50 -2.98 -3.92
N PRO A 64 1.66 -2.77 -4.96
CA PRO A 64 1.06 -1.47 -5.24
C PRO A 64 0.11 -1.03 -4.14
N ILE A 65 0.08 0.29 -3.87
CA ILE A 65 -0.79 0.93 -2.89
C ILE A 65 -1.92 1.64 -3.64
N LEU A 66 -3.16 1.19 -3.43
CA LEU A 66 -4.38 1.81 -3.96
C LEU A 66 -4.98 2.74 -2.89
N TRP A 67 -5.11 4.03 -3.24
CA TRP A 67 -5.81 5.02 -2.43
C TRP A 67 -6.78 5.81 -3.32
N GLY A 68 -8.03 5.94 -2.87
CA GLY A 68 -9.13 6.40 -3.70
C GLY A 68 -9.26 5.55 -4.97
N GLU A 69 -8.97 6.16 -6.12
CA GLU A 69 -9.08 5.53 -7.44
C GLU A 69 -7.70 5.35 -8.13
N ARG A 70 -6.60 5.57 -7.41
CA ARG A 70 -5.25 5.62 -8.00
C ARG A 70 -4.26 4.68 -7.31
N LEU A 71 -3.34 4.13 -8.09
CA LEU A 71 -2.13 3.52 -7.54
C LEU A 71 -1.14 4.63 -7.23
N VAL A 72 -0.99 4.95 -5.95
CA VAL A 72 -0.27 6.15 -5.46
C VAL A 72 1.13 5.85 -4.97
N GLY A 73 1.49 4.58 -4.89
CA GLY A 73 2.81 4.16 -4.46
C GLY A 73 2.96 2.65 -4.45
N ARG A 74 4.03 2.20 -3.84
CA ARG A 74 4.40 0.78 -3.73
C ARG A 74 5.34 0.56 -2.55
N PHE A 75 5.36 -0.65 -2.01
CA PHE A 75 6.33 -1.03 -0.98
C PHE A 75 6.82 -2.47 -1.16
N ASP A 76 8.06 -2.74 -0.75
CA ASP A 76 8.59 -4.10 -0.60
C ASP A 76 8.61 -4.45 0.89
N SER A 77 8.40 -5.72 1.21
CA SER A 77 8.35 -6.15 2.60
C SER A 77 8.77 -7.61 2.76
N LYS A 78 8.99 -8.00 4.01
CA LYS A 78 9.13 -9.39 4.43
C LYS A 78 8.46 -9.61 5.78
N LEU A 79 8.06 -10.84 6.05
CA LEU A 79 7.73 -11.28 7.41
C LEU A 79 8.91 -12.07 7.97
N ASP A 80 9.61 -11.51 8.96
CA ASP A 80 10.62 -12.25 9.71
C ASP A 80 9.93 -13.18 10.71
N ARG A 81 9.95 -14.48 10.39
CA ARG A 81 9.28 -15.52 11.19
C ARG A 81 9.95 -15.79 12.53
N THR A 82 11.20 -15.37 12.71
CA THR A 82 11.94 -15.61 13.97
C THR A 82 11.47 -14.64 15.05
N SER A 83 11.29 -13.38 14.67
CA SER A 83 10.83 -12.28 15.53
C SER A 83 9.33 -12.02 15.44
N ASN A 84 8.65 -12.68 14.49
CA ASN A 84 7.29 -12.39 14.06
C ASN A 84 7.05 -10.90 13.71
N THR A 85 8.06 -10.28 13.11
CA THR A 85 8.02 -8.87 12.71
C THR A 85 7.74 -8.73 11.22
N PHE A 86 6.70 -7.98 10.88
CA PHE A 86 6.49 -7.49 9.51
C PHE A 86 7.45 -6.33 9.25
N VAL A 87 8.36 -6.48 8.30
CA VAL A 87 9.43 -5.51 8.02
C VAL A 87 9.20 -4.86 6.66
N ILE A 88 9.06 -3.54 6.64
CA ILE A 88 9.06 -2.75 5.41
C ILE A 88 10.52 -2.61 4.96
N LEU A 89 10.81 -3.01 3.72
CA LEU A 89 12.14 -2.96 3.13
C LEU A 89 12.36 -1.69 2.29
N GLY A 90 11.26 -1.08 1.84
CA GLY A 90 11.25 0.21 1.16
C GLY A 90 9.83 0.59 0.76
N LEU A 91 9.59 1.89 0.64
CA LEU A 91 8.31 2.49 0.22
C LEU A 91 8.61 3.61 -0.77
N TRP A 92 7.88 3.64 -1.89
CA TRP A 92 8.05 4.63 -2.95
C TRP A 92 6.69 5.20 -3.32
N LEU A 93 6.55 6.52 -3.20
CA LEU A 93 5.36 7.25 -3.62
C LEU A 93 5.49 7.66 -5.08
N GLU A 94 4.37 7.69 -5.81
CA GLU A 94 4.34 8.28 -7.15
C GLU A 94 4.37 9.81 -7.10
N ASP A 95 3.96 10.37 -5.96
CA ASP A 95 4.03 11.79 -5.63
C ASP A 95 4.49 11.93 -4.17
N GLU A 96 5.68 12.51 -3.97
CA GLU A 96 6.27 12.71 -2.64
C GLU A 96 5.42 13.62 -1.75
N ALA A 97 4.59 14.50 -2.33
CA ALA A 97 3.70 15.37 -1.55
C ALA A 97 2.70 14.60 -0.70
N LEU A 98 2.37 13.35 -1.08
CA LEU A 98 1.52 12.48 -0.27
C LEU A 98 2.14 12.13 1.08
N GLY A 99 3.46 12.21 1.23
CA GLY A 99 4.14 12.01 2.51
C GLY A 99 3.70 13.00 3.59
N GLU A 100 3.17 14.16 3.19
CA GLU A 100 2.70 15.23 4.06
C GLU A 100 1.16 15.36 4.08
N ASP A 101 0.44 14.52 3.33
CA ASP A 101 -1.02 14.50 3.30
C ASP A 101 -1.57 13.67 4.48
N GLU A 102 -2.11 14.35 5.49
CA GLU A 102 -2.65 13.71 6.69
C GLU A 102 -3.73 12.65 6.41
N ALA A 103 -4.57 12.85 5.39
CA ALA A 103 -5.62 11.91 5.05
C ALA A 103 -5.04 10.63 4.44
N PHE A 104 -4.06 10.77 3.56
CA PHE A 104 -3.34 9.61 3.02
C PHE A 104 -2.53 8.89 4.11
N VAL A 105 -1.83 9.65 4.97
CA VAL A 105 -1.05 9.11 6.08
C VAL A 105 -1.90 8.24 7.00
N GLU A 106 -3.09 8.73 7.38
CA GLU A 106 -4.04 7.99 8.21
C GLU A 106 -4.56 6.74 7.49
N ALA A 107 -4.94 6.86 6.22
CA ALA A 107 -5.43 5.73 5.44
C ALA A 107 -4.36 4.65 5.24
N LEU A 108 -3.09 5.05 5.05
CA LEU A 108 -1.96 4.13 4.91
C LEU A 108 -1.67 3.40 6.22
N ALA A 109 -1.70 4.10 7.34
CA ALA A 109 -1.51 3.50 8.66
C ALA A 109 -2.58 2.44 8.96
N ARG A 110 -3.86 2.72 8.66
CA ARG A 110 -4.95 1.73 8.77
C ARG A 110 -4.73 0.52 7.87
N GLY A 111 -4.30 0.75 6.63
CA GLY A 111 -3.99 -0.33 5.69
C GLY A 111 -2.87 -1.24 6.20
N PHE A 112 -1.81 -0.68 6.78
CA PHE A 112 -0.75 -1.46 7.42
C PHE A 112 -1.22 -2.18 8.68
N THR A 113 -2.00 -1.55 9.56
CA THR A 113 -2.59 -2.22 10.73
C THR A 113 -3.41 -3.44 10.31
N ARG A 114 -4.31 -3.31 9.32
CA ARG A 114 -5.07 -4.44 8.78
C ARG A 114 -4.16 -5.50 8.17
N PHE A 115 -3.14 -5.11 7.41
CA PHE A 115 -2.25 -6.07 6.75
C PHE A 115 -1.39 -6.85 7.75
N VAL A 116 -0.90 -6.18 8.80
CA VAL A 116 -0.19 -6.81 9.92
C VAL A 116 -1.09 -7.83 10.64
N ALA A 117 -2.34 -7.47 10.92
CA ALA A 117 -3.32 -8.38 11.51
C ALA A 117 -3.59 -9.59 10.60
N PHE A 118 -3.76 -9.36 9.30
CA PHE A 118 -3.93 -10.42 8.30
C PHE A 118 -2.73 -11.39 8.25
N LEU A 119 -1.51 -10.87 8.36
CA LEU A 119 -0.29 -11.68 8.37
C LEU A 119 -0.06 -12.40 9.72
N GLY A 120 -0.77 -12.03 10.78
CA GLY A 120 -0.55 -12.54 12.13
C GLY A 120 0.78 -12.10 12.74
N ALA A 121 1.30 -10.94 12.31
CA ALA A 121 2.58 -10.41 12.80
C ALA A 121 2.41 -9.67 14.13
N ASP A 122 3.36 -9.85 15.05
CA ASP A 122 3.34 -9.26 16.38
C ASP A 122 3.89 -7.85 16.42
N THR A 123 4.69 -7.44 15.44
CA THR A 123 5.29 -6.10 15.33
C THR A 123 5.43 -5.66 13.87
N LEU A 124 5.58 -4.34 13.66
CA LEU A 124 5.89 -3.73 12.38
C LEU A 124 7.18 -2.90 12.50
N ASP A 125 8.14 -3.14 11.60
CA ASP A 125 9.34 -2.31 11.45
C ASP A 125 9.16 -1.42 10.20
N ALA A 126 9.03 -0.12 10.43
CA ALA A 126 8.81 0.92 9.42
C ALA A 126 10.05 1.79 9.17
N LYS A 127 11.25 1.38 9.62
CA LYS A 127 12.47 2.21 9.54
C LYS A 127 12.86 2.59 8.11
N ALA A 128 12.47 1.79 7.13
CA ALA A 128 12.73 2.05 5.71
C ALA A 128 11.79 3.10 5.07
N ILE A 129 10.85 3.66 5.83
CA ILE A 129 10.01 4.79 5.38
C ILE A 129 10.75 6.10 5.70
N ASP A 130 11.08 6.84 4.65
CA ASP A 130 11.84 8.09 4.75
C ASP A 130 10.95 9.29 5.13
N GLN A 131 9.66 9.26 4.79
CA GLN A 131 8.71 10.32 5.10
C GLN A 131 8.37 10.32 6.61
N PRO A 132 8.76 11.36 7.39
CA PRO A 132 8.65 11.32 8.85
C PRO A 132 7.22 11.22 9.37
N LEU A 133 6.27 11.91 8.73
CA LEU A 133 4.87 11.89 9.12
C LEU A 133 4.25 10.50 8.91
N LEU A 134 4.52 9.86 7.76
CA LEU A 134 4.09 8.49 7.49
C LEU A 134 4.67 7.51 8.51
N ARG A 135 6.00 7.54 8.71
CA ARG A 135 6.67 6.62 9.65
C ARG A 135 6.11 6.77 11.06
N GLY A 136 6.04 8.01 11.56
CA GLY A 136 5.56 8.29 12.92
C GLY A 136 4.10 7.84 13.13
N ARG A 137 3.23 8.02 12.13
CA ARG A 137 1.84 7.58 12.24
C ARG A 137 1.68 6.06 12.24
N ILE A 138 2.45 5.37 11.39
CA ILE A 138 2.44 3.91 11.28
C ILE A 138 2.99 3.25 12.55
N GLU A 139 4.02 3.85 13.16
CA GLU A 139 4.59 3.35 14.42
C GLU A 139 3.60 3.56 15.59
N SER A 140 2.89 4.69 15.64
CA SER A 140 1.93 4.99 16.72
C SER A 140 0.58 4.26 16.59
N SER A 141 0.17 3.84 15.40
CA SER A 141 -1.12 3.15 15.20
C SER A 141 -1.21 1.79 15.90
N ARG A 142 -0.08 1.24 16.36
CA ARG A 142 -0.01 -0.01 17.11
C ARG A 142 -0.08 0.16 18.62
N GLU A 143 0.16 1.35 19.15
CA GLU A 143 0.04 1.58 20.60
C GLU A 143 -1.43 1.73 21.05
N ALA A 144 -2.35 1.90 20.09
CA ALA A 144 -3.75 2.22 20.33
C ALA A 144 -4.72 1.01 20.31
N ASP A 145 -4.22 -0.19 20.00
CA ASP A 145 -4.97 -1.47 20.02
C ASP A 145 -4.56 -2.33 21.22
#